data_AF-A0A2P1UNB0-F1
#
_entry.id   AF-A0A2P1UNB0-F1
#
_cell.length_a   1.000
_cell.length_b   1.000
_cell.length_c   1.000
_cell.angle_alpha   90.00
_cell.angle_beta   90.00
_cell.angle_gamma   90.00
#
_symmetry.space_group_name_H-M   'P 1'
#
loop_
_entity.id
_entity.type
_entity.pdbx_description
1 polymer ?
#
loop_
_entity_poly.entity_id
_entity_poly.type
_entity_poly.pdbx_seq_one_letter_code
_entity_poly.pdbx_strand_id
1 'polypeptide(L)'
;MTLFKPIKGVFLELDHVHILLTYPPHKLLSGLIANLKSTSCKLMWDNYPDHLKKIYGQDKRVLWTGAYFVASCGGVTIDQIKKYAESGFP
;
A
#
# COMPACT_ATOMS: atom_id res chain seq x y z
N MET A 1 -0.57 -19.21 -19.40
CA MET A 1 -1.26 -18.18 -18.60
C MET A 1 -0.20 -17.46 -17.77
N THR A 2 0.36 -16.36 -18.30
CA THR A 2 1.47 -15.66 -17.66
C THR A 2 0.98 -15.08 -16.34
N LEU A 3 1.56 -15.52 -15.22
CA LEU A 3 1.28 -14.96 -13.91
C LEU A 3 1.74 -13.49 -13.95
N PHE A 4 0.80 -12.58 -14.17
CA PHE A 4 1.07 -11.16 -14.09
C PHE A 4 1.53 -10.88 -12.66
N LYS A 5 2.83 -10.64 -12.47
CA LYS A 5 3.38 -10.16 -11.19
C LYS A 5 3.04 -8.68 -11.09
N PRO A 6 1.97 -8.30 -10.37
CA PRO A 6 1.43 -6.95 -10.42
C PRO A 6 2.30 -6.00 -9.60
N ILE A 7 2.91 -6.46 -8.52
CA ILE A 7 3.73 -5.64 -7.63
C ILE A 7 5.18 -5.67 -8.12
N LYS A 8 5.73 -4.49 -8.37
CA LYS A 8 7.12 -4.25 -8.79
C LYS A 8 8.01 -3.88 -7.61
N GLY A 9 7.43 -3.29 -6.55
CA GLY A 9 8.16 -2.93 -5.33
C GLY A 9 7.22 -2.49 -4.22
N VAL A 10 7.66 -2.65 -2.98
CA VAL A 10 7.01 -2.16 -1.76
C VAL A 10 8.08 -1.46 -0.94
N PHE A 11 7.82 -0.22 -0.53
CA PHE A 11 8.67 0.57 0.35
C PHE A 11 7.86 0.95 1.58
N LEU A 12 8.42 0.68 2.77
CA LEU A 12 7.74 0.88 4.04
C LEU A 12 8.38 2.08 4.74
N GLU A 13 7.54 3.04 5.13
CA GLU A 13 7.91 4.13 6.03
C GLU A 13 7.23 3.90 7.38
N LEU A 14 7.57 4.74 8.38
CA LEU A 14 7.03 4.60 9.73
C LEU A 14 5.50 4.77 9.81
N ASP A 15 4.94 5.61 8.95
CA ASP A 15 3.52 6.01 8.97
C ASP A 15 2.76 5.73 7.67
N HIS A 16 3.45 5.35 6.58
CA HIS A 16 2.83 5.05 5.29
C HIS A 16 3.61 4.01 4.47
N VAL A 17 2.97 3.51 3.40
CA VAL A 17 3.54 2.49 2.52
C VAL A 17 3.41 2.90 1.07
N HIS A 18 4.52 2.84 0.33
CA HIS A 18 4.56 3.05 -1.11
C HIS A 18 4.55 1.71 -1.83
N ILE A 19 3.65 1.54 -2.79
CA ILE A 19 3.55 0.33 -3.60
C ILE A 19 3.72 0.73 -5.07
N LEU A 20 4.76 0.21 -5.70
CA LEU A 20 4.92 0.29 -7.15
C LEU A 20 4.27 -0.95 -7.77
N LEU A 21 3.26 -0.73 -8.61
CA LEU A 21 2.54 -1.81 -9.26
C LEU A 21 2.27 -1.51 -10.73
N THR A 22 2.17 -2.57 -11.52
CA THR A 22 1.55 -2.57 -12.84
C THR A 22 0.15 -3.13 -12.68
N TYR A 23 -0.85 -2.52 -13.32
CA TYR A 23 -2.22 -3.03 -13.30
C TYR A 23 -2.87 -2.93 -14.70
N PRO A 24 -3.85 -3.79 -15.02
CA PRO A 24 -4.56 -3.70 -16.29
C PRO A 24 -5.45 -2.44 -16.35
N PRO A 25 -5.44 -1.67 -17.44
CA PRO A 25 -6.13 -0.38 -17.51
C PRO A 25 -7.66 -0.48 -17.41
N HIS A 26 -8.24 -1.65 -17.69
CA HIS A 26 -9.68 -1.89 -17.58
C HIS A 26 -10.15 -2.21 -16.15
N LYS A 27 -9.23 -2.33 -15.18
CA LYS A 27 -9.57 -2.60 -13.77
C LYS A 27 -9.69 -1.29 -13.01
N LEU A 28 -10.70 -1.20 -12.14
CA LEU A 28 -10.87 -0.06 -11.25
C LEU A 28 -9.75 -0.02 -10.21
N LEU A 29 -8.94 1.03 -10.28
CA LEU A 29 -7.81 1.21 -9.37
C LEU A 29 -8.26 1.42 -7.92
N SER A 30 -9.35 2.15 -7.70
CA SER A 30 -9.94 2.33 -6.37
C SER A 30 -10.33 1.00 -5.72
N GLY A 31 -10.90 0.07 -6.49
CA GLY A 31 -11.23 -1.28 -6.01
C GLY A 31 -9.99 -2.10 -5.66
N LEU A 32 -8.92 -1.99 -6.44
CA LEU A 32 -7.63 -2.62 -6.12
C LEU A 32 -7.07 -2.08 -4.79
N ILE A 33 -7.05 -0.75 -4.61
CA ILE A 33 -6.54 -0.11 -3.39
C ILE A 33 -7.40 -0.46 -2.18
N ALA A 34 -8.73 -0.46 -2.32
CA ALA A 34 -9.64 -0.86 -1.25
C ALA A 34 -9.40 -2.31 -0.81
N ASN A 35 -9.25 -3.23 -1.78
CA ASN A 35 -8.95 -4.62 -1.51
C ASN A 35 -7.58 -4.78 -0.82
N LEU A 36 -6.56 -4.07 -1.28
CA LEU A 36 -5.23 -4.08 -0.67
C LEU A 36 -5.28 -3.61 0.79
N LYS A 37 -5.90 -2.46 1.06
CA LYS A 37 -6.07 -1.91 2.42
C LYS A 37 -6.86 -2.84 3.33
N SER A 38 -7.99 -3.36 2.84
CA SER A 38 -8.85 -4.25 3.64
C SER A 38 -8.17 -5.58 3.96
N THR A 39 -7.56 -6.21 2.95
CA THR A 39 -6.88 -7.50 3.11
C THR A 39 -5.66 -7.39 4.00
N SER A 40 -4.83 -6.36 3.79
CA SER A 40 -3.66 -6.12 4.65
C SER A 40 -4.07 -5.82 6.09
N CYS A 41 -5.10 -4.99 6.31
CA CYS A 41 -5.62 -4.72 7.64
C CYS A 41 -6.04 -6.03 8.32
N LYS A 42 -6.87 -6.84 7.64
CA LYS A 42 -7.31 -8.14 8.17
C LYS A 42 -6.13 -9.04 8.52
N LEU A 43 -5.20 -9.26 7.60
CA LEU A 43 -4.04 -10.12 7.81
C LEU A 43 -3.15 -9.62 8.97
N MET A 44 -2.97 -8.31 9.10
CA MET A 44 -2.20 -7.74 10.21
C MET A 44 -2.89 -7.97 11.56
N TRP A 45 -4.21 -7.80 11.63
CA TRP A 45 -4.98 -8.09 12.85
C TRP A 45 -5.05 -9.58 13.18
N ASP A 46 -5.05 -10.45 12.18
CA ASP A 46 -5.04 -11.90 12.38
C ASP A 46 -3.66 -12.40 12.85
N ASN A 47 -2.57 -11.85 12.31
CA ASN A 47 -1.19 -12.28 12.62
C ASN A 47 -0.57 -11.60 13.84
N TYR A 48 -0.93 -10.33 14.12
CA TYR A 48 -0.31 -9.52 15.18
C TYR A 48 -1.33 -8.84 16.11
N PRO A 49 -2.37 -9.54 16.60
CA PRO A 49 -3.45 -8.93 17.36
C PRO A 49 -2.95 -8.23 18.64
N ASP A 50 -2.04 -8.84 19.39
CA ASP A 50 -1.60 -8.31 20.69
C ASP A 50 -0.73 -7.06 20.55
N HIS A 51 0.06 -6.98 19.48
CA HIS A 51 0.86 -5.79 19.18
C HIS A 51 -0.03 -4.64 18.74
N LEU A 52 -0.98 -4.89 17.82
CA LEU A 52 -1.87 -3.86 17.30
C LEU A 52 -2.86 -3.36 18.35
N LYS A 53 -3.36 -4.22 19.25
CA LYS A 53 -4.20 -3.80 20.38
C LYS A 53 -3.50 -2.80 21.30
N LYS A 54 -2.18 -2.90 21.46
CA LYS A 54 -1.41 -1.94 22.28
C LYS A 54 -1.29 -0.57 21.62
N ILE A 55 -1.25 -0.52 20.29
CA ILE A 55 -1.07 0.72 19.52
C ILE A 55 -2.41 1.40 19.23
N TYR A 56 -3.39 0.63 18.75
CA TYR A 56 -4.68 1.14 18.25
C TYR A 56 -5.84 0.97 19.24
N GLY A 57 -5.61 0.30 20.37
CA GLY A 57 -6.64 -0.08 21.34
C GLY A 57 -7.38 -1.37 20.97
N GLN A 58 -8.24 -1.84 21.87
CA GLN A 58 -8.99 -3.10 21.67
C GLN A 58 -10.22 -2.93 20.77
N ASP A 59 -10.82 -1.73 20.74
CA ASP A 59 -12.13 -1.51 20.10
C ASP A 59 -12.05 -1.05 18.63
N LYS A 60 -10.85 -0.73 18.12
CA LYS A 60 -10.65 -0.22 16.76
C LYS A 60 -9.73 -1.09 15.94
N ARG A 61 -10.32 -1.85 15.01
CA ARG A 61 -9.58 -2.62 14.00
C ARG A 61 -9.33 -1.80 12.74
N VAL A 62 -8.58 -0.71 12.88
CA VAL A 62 -8.23 0.19 11.77
C VAL A 62 -6.72 0.24 11.63
N LEU A 63 -6.23 0.08 10.41
CA LEU A 63 -4.81 0.20 10.07
C LEU A 63 -4.55 1.37 9.10
N TRP A 64 -5.47 1.60 8.17
CA TRP A 64 -5.32 2.58 7.10
C TRP A 64 -6.32 3.72 7.26
N THR A 65 -5.89 4.93 6.92
CA THR A 65 -6.81 6.05 6.68
C THR A 65 -7.58 5.82 5.37
N GLY A 66 -8.70 6.51 5.19
CA GLY A 66 -9.47 6.45 3.94
C GLY A 66 -8.70 7.02 2.73
N ALA A 67 -7.81 7.98 2.98
CA ALA A 67 -7.03 8.67 1.96
C ALA A 67 -5.96 7.75 1.33
N TYR A 68 -5.71 7.93 0.04
CA TYR A 68 -4.61 7.29 -0.68
C TYR A 68 -4.13 8.22 -1.80
N PHE A 69 -2.86 8.07 -2.18
CA PHE A 69 -2.27 8.81 -3.29
C PHE A 69 -1.93 7.85 -4.44
N VAL A 70 -2.13 8.29 -5.67
CA VAL A 70 -1.75 7.56 -6.89
C VAL A 70 -1.17 8.55 -7.88
N ALA A 71 0.02 8.23 -8.40
CA ALA A 71 0.59 8.89 -9.56
C ALA A 71 1.01 7.84 -10.60
N SER A 72 0.87 8.18 -11.89
CA SER A 72 1.46 7.39 -12.97
C SER A 72 2.95 7.72 -13.08
N CYS A 73 3.79 6.71 -12.94
CA CYS A 73 5.22 6.83 -13.17
C CYS A 73 5.48 6.63 -14.68
N GLY A 74 5.32 7.67 -15.49
CA GLY A 74 5.60 7.62 -16.92
C GLY A 74 7.09 7.39 -17.20
N GLY A 75 7.54 6.13 -17.30
CA GLY A 75 8.92 5.76 -17.64
C GLY A 75 9.97 6.01 -16.56
N VAL A 76 9.57 6.47 -15.37
CA VAL A 76 10.46 6.78 -14.25
C VAL A 76 11.01 5.49 -13.64
N THR A 77 12.33 5.42 -13.42
CA THR A 77 12.99 4.23 -12.88
C THR A 77 12.69 4.07 -11.38
N ILE A 78 12.78 2.83 -10.88
CA ILE A 78 12.53 2.52 -9.46
C ILE A 78 13.42 3.38 -8.54
N ASP A 79 14.66 3.67 -8.95
CA ASP A 79 15.60 4.49 -8.18
C ASP A 79 15.19 5.97 -8.10
N GLN A 80 14.52 6.50 -9.12
CA GLN A 80 13.95 7.84 -9.06
C GLN A 80 12.73 7.88 -8.14
N ILE A 81 11.90 6.84 -8.12
CA ILE A 81 10.72 6.74 -7.25
C ILE A 81 11.13 6.66 -5.77
N LYS A 82 12.19 5.92 -5.45
CA LYS A 82 12.76 5.89 -4.09
C LYS A 82 13.18 7.26 -3.61
N LYS A 83 13.90 8.02 -4.46
CA LYS A 83 14.30 9.40 -4.15
C LYS A 83 13.11 10.31 -3.88
N TYR A 84 12.00 10.14 -4.61
CA TYR A 84 10.77 10.91 -4.37
C TYR A 84 10.04 10.51 -3.08
N ALA A 85 10.05 9.23 -2.73
CA ALA A 85 9.46 8.75 -1.47
C ALA A 85 10.24 9.30 -0.26
N GLU A 86 11.57 9.32 -0.34
CA GLU A 86 12.46 9.84 0.71
C GLU A 86 12.45 11.36 0.83
N SER A 87 12.29 12.09 -0.28
CA SER A 87 12.32 13.56 -0.28
C SER A 87 11.00 14.22 0.18
N GLY A 88 9.98 13.41 0.46
CA GLY A 88 8.61 13.88 0.59
C GLY A 88 8.02 14.22 -0.78
N PHE A 89 6.82 13.71 -1.06
CA PHE A 89 6.02 14.21 -2.18
C PHE A 89 5.71 15.69 -1.92
N PRO A 90 5.78 16.58 -2.93
CA PRO A 90 5.42 17.99 -2.78
C PRO A 90 3.96 18.18 -2.33
#